data_AF-A0A368XLZ3-F1
#
_entry.id   AF-A0A368XLZ3-F1
#
_cell.length_a   1.000
_cell.length_b   1.000
_cell.length_c   1.000
_cell.angle_alpha   90.00
_cell.angle_beta   90.00
_cell.angle_gamma   90.00
#
_symmetry.space_group_name_H-M   'P 1'
#
loop_
_entity.id
_entity.type
_entity.pdbx_description
1 polymer ?
#
loop_
_entity_poly.entity_id
_entity_poly.type
_entity_poly.pdbx_seq_one_letter_code
_entity_poly.pdbx_strand_id
1 'polypeptide(L)'
;MKIKIYYSDTPITHCGETNPGRLSTETLRWTTNHPQSSYGLGVLIRGNSRDILDGMSFALMVGRFGAWIETDSEETSAKVRDALVTAVTGTAEFIKVAKA
;
A
#
# COMPACT_ATOMS: atom_id res chain seq x y z
N MET A 1 8.25 -4.40 12.79
CA MET A 1 7.50 -3.80 11.69
C MET A 1 6.14 -4.46 11.59
N LYS A 2 5.13 -3.77 12.10
CA LYS A 2 3.71 -4.11 11.98
C LYS A 2 3.10 -3.09 11.04
N ILE A 3 2.53 -3.56 9.94
CA ILE A 3 1.82 -2.73 8.98
C ILE A 3 0.45 -3.37 8.80
N LYS A 4 -0.61 -2.59 8.97
CA LYS A 4 -1.98 -3.05 8.76
C LYS A 4 -2.71 -2.07 7.87
N ILE A 5 -3.46 -2.59 6.91
CA ILE A 5 -4.43 -1.82 6.16
C ILE A 5 -5.82 -2.08 6.72
N TYR A 6 -6.60 -1.02 6.83
CA TYR A 6 -7.99 -1.05 7.22
C TYR A 6 -8.82 -0.45 6.10
N TYR A 7 -9.97 -1.05 5.81
CA TYR A 7 -10.89 -0.57 4.78
C TYR A 7 -12.31 -1.05 5.08
N SER A 8 -13.30 -0.30 4.61
CA SER A 8 -14.70 -0.73 4.66
C SER A 8 -14.97 -1.79 3.58
N ASP A 9 -15.74 -2.83 3.92
CA ASP A 9 -16.27 -3.77 2.92
C ASP A 9 -17.33 -3.12 2.02
N THR A 10 -17.92 -2.00 2.45
CA THR A 10 -18.89 -1.22 1.68
C THR A 10 -18.25 0.05 1.10
N PRO A 11 -18.49 0.37 -0.19
CA PRO A 11 -18.01 1.60 -0.78
C PRO A 11 -18.58 2.86 -0.11
N ILE A 12 -17.78 3.91 -0.01
CA ILE A 12 -18.16 5.20 0.58
C ILE A 12 -19.31 5.91 -0.17
N THR A 13 -19.62 5.49 -1.40
CA THR A 13 -20.75 6.02 -2.19
C THR A 13 -22.12 5.49 -1.75
N HIS A 14 -22.19 4.45 -0.90
CA HIS A 14 -23.43 3.92 -0.31
C HIS A 14 -23.77 4.56 1.06
N CYS A 15 -23.61 5.88 1.19
CA CYS A 15 -23.99 6.66 2.39
C CYS A 15 -25.52 6.81 2.61
N GLY A 16 -26.30 5.76 2.34
CA GLY A 16 -27.77 5.75 2.49
C GLY A 16 -28.30 4.70 3.45
N GLU A 17 -27.54 3.64 3.74
CA GLU A 17 -27.96 2.57 4.64
C GLU A 17 -26.98 2.48 5.82
N THR A 18 -27.50 2.73 7.01
CA THR A 18 -26.81 2.61 8.30
C THR A 18 -26.56 1.14 8.62
N ASN A 19 -25.66 0.51 7.88
CA ASN A 19 -24.94 -0.66 8.34
C ASN A 19 -23.57 -0.14 8.82
N PRO A 20 -23.20 -0.26 10.11
CA PRO A 20 -21.83 0.05 10.51
C PRO A 20 -20.92 -0.90 9.75
N GLY A 21 -20.38 -0.44 8.63
CA GLY A 21 -19.67 -1.24 7.65
C GLY A 21 -18.65 -2.09 8.38
N ARG A 22 -18.69 -3.41 8.13
CA ARG A 22 -17.69 -4.31 8.69
C ARG A 22 -16.32 -3.79 8.26
N LEU A 23 -15.52 -3.38 9.23
CA LEU A 23 -14.16 -2.93 8.98
C LEU A 23 -13.30 -4.16 8.73
N SER A 24 -12.83 -4.31 7.51
CA SER A 24 -11.87 -5.32 7.16
C SER A 24 -10.46 -4.85 7.51
N THR A 25 -9.66 -5.76 8.03
CA THR A 25 -8.26 -5.52 8.35
C THR A 25 -7.40 -6.59 7.72
N GLU A 26 -6.25 -6.18 7.21
CA GLU A 26 -5.27 -7.06 6.60
C GLU A 26 -3.87 -6.64 7.02
N THR A 27 -3.02 -7.63 7.29
CA THR A 27 -1.60 -7.39 7.57
C THR A 27 -0.85 -7.19 6.26
N LEU A 28 0.01 -6.17 6.20
CA LEU A 28 0.92 -5.95 5.08
C LEU A 28 2.34 -6.33 5.48
N ARG A 29 3.09 -6.87 4.51
CA ARG A 29 4.52 -7.16 4.66
C ARG A 29 5.30 -6.29 3.68
N TRP A 30 6.13 -5.40 4.20
CA TRP A 30 7.13 -4.72 3.37
C TRP A 30 8.33 -5.63 3.14
N THR A 31 8.85 -5.67 1.91
CA THR A 31 10.04 -6.45 1.56
C THR A 31 10.80 -5.82 0.40
N THR A 32 12.13 -5.90 0.45
CA THR A 32 13.02 -5.59 -0.67
C THR A 32 13.38 -6.82 -1.50
N ASN A 33 13.04 -8.02 -1.02
CA ASN A 33 13.33 -9.29 -1.68
C ASN A 33 12.19 -9.67 -2.64
N HIS A 34 11.84 -8.75 -3.52
CA HIS A 34 10.84 -8.96 -4.58
C HIS A 34 11.41 -8.40 -5.89
N PRO A 35 11.22 -9.05 -7.06
CA PRO A 35 11.74 -8.55 -8.33
C PRO A 35 11.29 -7.12 -8.69
N GLN A 36 10.09 -6.74 -8.24
CA GLN A 36 9.54 -5.39 -8.44
C GLN A 36 9.97 -4.38 -7.37
N SER A 37 10.78 -4.78 -6.38
CA SER A 37 11.42 -3.85 -5.44
C SER A 37 12.63 -3.21 -6.12
N SER A 38 12.52 -1.92 -6.46
CA SER A 38 13.62 -1.15 -7.04
C SER A 38 14.38 -0.35 -5.96
N TYR A 39 15.71 -0.23 -6.11
CA TYR A 39 16.59 0.66 -5.34
C TYR A 39 16.46 0.59 -3.80
N GLY A 40 16.05 -0.54 -3.24
CA GLY A 40 15.89 -0.72 -1.79
C GLY A 40 14.64 -0.05 -1.20
N LEU A 41 13.75 0.52 -2.02
CA LEU A 41 12.51 1.17 -1.60
C LEU A 41 11.44 0.15 -1.16
N GLY A 42 11.56 -1.09 -1.65
CA GLY A 42 10.71 -2.21 -1.27
C GLY A 42 9.31 -2.16 -1.89
N VAL A 43 8.56 -3.23 -1.68
CA VAL A 43 7.14 -3.35 -2.05
C VAL A 43 6.32 -3.75 -0.83
N LEU A 44 5.04 -3.41 -0.83
CA LEU A 44 4.07 -3.89 0.16
C LEU A 44 3.34 -5.10 -0.38
N ILE A 45 3.41 -6.21 0.35
CA ILE A 45 2.70 -7.45 0.03
C ILE A 45 1.49 -7.59 0.92
N ARG A 46 0.33 -7.82 0.31
CA ARG A 46 -0.95 -8.11 0.96
C ARG A 46 -0.91 -9.49 1.61
N GLY A 47 -1.22 -9.57 2.91
CA GLY A 47 -1.16 -10.82 3.67
C GLY A 47 -2.12 -11.89 3.20
N ASN A 48 -3.31 -11.51 2.70
CA ASN A 48 -4.35 -12.45 2.30
C ASN A 48 -4.17 -12.98 0.87
N SER A 49 -3.67 -12.15 -0.05
CA SER A 49 -3.57 -12.51 -1.47
C SER A 49 -2.14 -12.71 -1.97
N ARG A 50 -1.13 -12.28 -1.20
CA ARG A 50 0.28 -12.21 -1.62
C ARG A 50 0.54 -11.28 -2.81
N ASP A 51 -0.45 -10.48 -3.20
CA ASP A 51 -0.29 -9.48 -4.24
C ASP A 51 0.46 -8.26 -3.71
N ILE A 52 1.09 -7.52 -4.63
CA ILE A 52 1.64 -6.20 -4.31
C ILE A 52 0.49 -5.21 -4.14
N LEU A 53 0.49 -4.50 -3.03
CA LEU A 53 -0.25 -3.27 -2.86
C LEU A 53 0.57 -2.12 -3.44
N ASP A 54 0.33 -1.80 -4.71
CA ASP A 54 0.87 -0.59 -5.32
C ASP A 54 0.07 0.65 -4.88
N GLY A 55 0.64 1.85 -5.08
CA GLY A 55 -0.03 3.07 -4.64
C GLY A 55 -1.25 3.47 -5.49
N MET A 56 -1.42 2.95 -6.72
CA MET A 56 -2.63 3.22 -7.52
C MET A 56 -3.80 2.41 -6.96
N SER A 57 -3.57 1.12 -6.71
CA SER A 57 -4.46 0.22 -5.99
C SER A 57 -4.80 0.79 -4.60
N PHE A 58 -3.80 1.29 -3.87
CA PHE A 58 -4.05 1.94 -2.57
C PHE A 58 -4.88 3.23 -2.69
N ALA A 59 -4.59 4.11 -3.66
CA ALA A 59 -5.36 5.33 -3.89
C ALA A 59 -6.83 5.02 -4.24
N LEU A 60 -7.07 3.97 -5.04
CA LEU A 60 -8.43 3.48 -5.30
C LEU A 60 -9.11 2.98 -4.01
N MET A 61 -8.38 2.27 -3.14
CA MET A 61 -8.92 1.82 -1.85
C MET A 61 -9.25 2.98 -0.91
N VAL A 62 -8.42 4.02 -0.85
CA VAL A 62 -8.69 5.26 -0.11
C VAL A 62 -9.96 5.91 -0.65
N GLY A 63 -10.02 6.13 -1.98
CA GLY A 63 -11.13 6.83 -2.62
C GLY A 63 -12.45 6.07 -2.66
N ARG A 64 -12.44 4.73 -2.62
CA ARG A 64 -13.66 3.90 -2.68
C ARG A 64 -14.10 3.34 -1.35
N PHE A 65 -13.17 2.98 -0.47
CA PHE A 65 -13.45 2.24 0.76
C PHE A 65 -12.98 2.97 2.02
N GLY A 66 -12.49 4.21 1.87
CA GLY A 66 -11.96 5.00 2.97
C GLY A 66 -10.76 4.34 3.63
N ALA A 67 -9.92 3.64 2.86
CA ALA A 67 -8.83 2.85 3.42
C ALA A 67 -7.74 3.69 4.08
N TRP A 68 -7.07 3.14 5.09
CA TRP A 68 -5.87 3.72 5.71
C TRP A 68 -4.88 2.65 6.16
N ILE A 69 -3.61 3.04 6.32
CA ILE A 69 -2.54 2.17 6.81
C ILE A 69 -2.10 2.63 8.21
N GLU A 70 -1.98 1.68 9.13
CA GLU A 70 -1.38 1.85 10.44
C GLU A 70 0.01 1.20 10.47
N THR A 71 0.95 1.87 11.13
CA THR A 71 2.34 1.42 11.25
C THR A 71 2.81 1.51 12.71
N ASP A 72 3.83 0.73 13.08
CA ASP A 72 4.38 0.69 14.44
C ASP A 72 5.41 1.78 14.76
N SER A 73 5.90 2.54 13.78
CA SER A 73 6.86 3.62 13.97
C SER A 73 6.90 4.59 12.78
N GLU A 74 7.45 5.79 12.99
CA GLU A 74 7.69 6.76 11.91
C GLU A 74 8.64 6.23 10.83
N GLU A 75 9.65 5.45 11.23
CA GLU A 75 10.56 4.80 10.29
C GLU A 75 9.82 3.81 9.37
N THR A 76 8.92 3.00 9.94
CA THR A 76 8.06 2.09 9.17
C THR A 76 7.14 2.88 8.24
N SER A 77 6.56 3.98 8.71
CA SER A 77 5.72 4.87 7.92
C SER A 77 6.46 5.43 6.70
N ALA A 78 7.72 5.86 6.87
CA ALA A 78 8.56 6.32 5.76
C ALA A 78 8.74 5.23 4.69
N LYS A 79 9.11 4.01 5.09
CA LYS A 79 9.28 2.86 4.18
C LYS A 79 7.99 2.49 3.43
N VAL A 80 6.84 2.56 4.11
CA VAL A 80 5.52 2.33 3.51
C VAL A 80 5.23 3.37 2.42
N ARG A 81 5.49 4.65 2.67
CA ARG A 81 5.28 5.71 1.67
C ARG A 81 6.17 5.50 0.45
N ASP A 82 7.45 5.22 0.66
CA ASP A 82 8.42 5.04 -0.42
C ASP A 82 8.04 3.85 -1.33
N ALA A 83 7.56 2.75 -0.73
CA ALA A 83 7.06 1.60 -1.46
C ALA A 83 5.80 1.92 -2.29
N LEU A 84 4.86 2.71 -1.74
CA LEU A 84 3.64 3.11 -2.43
C LEU A 84 3.92 4.07 -3.59
N VAL A 85 4.85 5.02 -3.42
CA VAL A 85 5.25 5.99 -4.45
C VAL A 85 5.92 5.28 -5.62
N THR A 86 6.90 4.41 -5.35
CA THR A 86 7.61 3.62 -6.38
C THR A 86 6.64 2.84 -7.27
N ALA A 87 5.60 2.28 -6.65
CA ALA A 87 4.61 1.47 -7.34
C ALA A 87 3.60 2.30 -8.16
N VAL A 88 3.45 3.61 -7.89
CA VAL A 88 2.60 4.54 -8.66
C VAL A 88 3.33 5.15 -9.83
N THR A 89 4.59 5.54 -9.64
CA THR A 89 5.28 6.41 -10.58
C THR A 89 5.95 5.65 -11.73
N GLY A 90 6.12 4.32 -11.61
CA GLY A 90 6.84 3.53 -12.63
C GLY A 90 8.26 4.04 -12.90
N THR A 91 8.79 4.93 -12.04
CA THR A 91 10.02 5.70 -12.27
C THR A 91 11.27 4.83 -12.31
N ALA A 92 11.16 3.57 -11.90
CA ALA A 92 12.20 2.56 -12.05
C ALA A 92 12.65 2.40 -13.52
N GLU A 93 11.76 2.59 -14.50
CA GLU A 93 12.09 2.41 -15.92
C GLU A 93 12.82 3.62 -16.53
N PHE A 94 12.81 4.77 -15.83
CA PHE A 94 13.29 6.06 -16.36
C PHE A 94 14.57 6.58 -15.69
N ILE A 95 15.10 5.90 -14.66
CA ILE A 95 16.31 6.33 -13.94
C ILE A 95 17.48 5.41 -14.32
N LYS A 96 18.36 5.89 -15.22
CA LYS A 96 19.61 5.20 -15.60
C LYS A 96 20.78 5.71 -14.76
N VAL A 97 21.60 4.80 -14.26
CA VAL A 97 22.87 5.14 -13.60
C VAL A 97 23.90 5.54 -14.67
N ALA A 98 24.41 6.77 -14.59
CA ALA A 98 25.61 7.15 -15.35
C ALA A 98 26.79 6.39 -14.74
N LYS A 99 27.30 5.39 -15.46
CA LYS A 99 28.50 4.66 -15.05
C LYS A 99 29.70 5.61 -15.16
N ALA A 100 30.43 5.82 -14.06
CA ALA A 100 31.70 6.53 -14.04
C ALA A 100 32.78 5.72 -14.78
#